data_AF-A0A8T0D956-F1
#
_entry.id   AF-A0A8T0D956-F1
#
_cell.length_a   1.000
_cell.length_b   1.000
_cell.length_c   1.000
_cell.angle_alpha   90.00
_cell.angle_beta   90.00
_cell.angle_gamma   90.00
#
_symmetry.space_group_name_H-M   'P 1'
#
loop_
_entity.id
_entity.type
_entity.pdbx_description
1 polymer ?
#
loop_
_entity_poly.entity_id
_entity_poly.type
_entity_poly.pdbx_seq_one_letter_code
_entity_poly.pdbx_strand_id
1 'polypeptide(L)'
;MPNFFYNYLSTPDYVDPLFRAKMGAFCGYIVSFSGAAAYYAIALLGGRKVPQTGVTCVRWILTGMTVGVTHAAGSYISSKATGDSNHWGNHFVGGAASGVVAGWRGPLSMRIHRALGFGVLSMFSKIYVDFVDKHPNVYLPRYGEHNPSPYLTLNHRWMNPDVKAQEKELEEVL
;
A
#
# COMPACT_ATOMS: atom_id res chain seq x y z
N MET A 1 14.68 -4.11 2.90
CA MET A 1 13.41 -4.55 2.29
C MET A 1 12.93 -3.44 1.36
N PRO A 2 12.39 -3.76 0.16
CA PRO A 2 11.74 -2.77 -0.70
C PRO A 2 10.61 -2.09 0.06
N ASN A 3 10.51 -0.76 -0.01
CA ASN A 3 9.40 0.01 0.54
C ASN A 3 8.27 -0.06 -0.48
N PHE A 4 7.52 -1.15 -0.42
CA PHE A 4 6.44 -1.43 -1.35
C PHE A 4 5.43 -0.28 -1.43
N PHE A 5 5.15 0.39 -0.31
CA PHE A 5 4.24 1.54 -0.25
C PHE A 5 4.79 2.73 -1.01
N TYR A 6 6.04 3.12 -0.77
CA TYR A 6 6.65 4.25 -1.47
C TYR A 6 6.77 3.97 -2.96
N ASN A 7 7.31 2.80 -3.35
CA ASN A 7 7.46 2.42 -4.76
C ASN A 7 6.11 2.37 -5.49
N TYR A 8 5.04 1.95 -4.80
CA TYR A 8 3.68 1.99 -5.34
C TYR A 8 3.18 3.43 -5.54
N LEU A 9 3.29 4.28 -4.50
CA LEU A 9 2.75 5.65 -4.51
C LEU A 9 3.55 6.63 -5.39
N SER A 10 4.85 6.40 -5.58
CA SER A 10 5.73 7.22 -6.44
C SER A 10 5.70 6.79 -7.90
N THR A 11 5.15 5.61 -8.21
CA THR A 11 4.91 5.21 -9.60
C THR A 11 3.76 6.04 -10.18
N PRO A 12 3.82 6.53 -11.42
CA PRO A 12 2.70 7.19 -12.09
C PRO A 12 1.48 6.28 -12.23
N ASP A 13 0.26 6.82 -12.12
CA ASP A 13 -0.97 6.03 -11.97
C ASP A 13 -1.38 5.20 -13.18
N TYR A 14 -1.20 5.72 -14.39
CA TYR A 14 -1.57 5.02 -15.63
C TYR A 14 -0.45 4.16 -16.23
N VAL A 15 0.71 4.11 -15.58
CA VAL A 15 1.91 3.41 -16.07
C VAL A 15 2.04 2.07 -15.36
N ASP A 16 2.41 1.02 -16.10
CA ASP A 16 2.66 -0.35 -15.63
C ASP A 16 1.57 -0.89 -14.68
N PRO A 17 0.32 -1.07 -15.15
CA PRO A 17 -0.81 -1.43 -14.30
C PRO A 17 -0.64 -2.78 -13.58
N LEU A 18 0.06 -3.73 -14.20
CA LEU A 18 0.34 -5.05 -13.60
C LEU A 18 1.34 -4.94 -12.44
N PHE A 19 2.44 -4.19 -12.65
CA PHE A 19 3.39 -3.87 -11.59
C PHE A 19 2.70 -3.17 -10.41
N ARG A 20 1.89 -2.14 -10.69
CA ARG A 20 1.12 -1.43 -9.66
C ARG A 20 0.16 -2.35 -8.92
N ALA A 21 -0.54 -3.24 -9.62
CA ALA A 21 -1.43 -4.21 -9.00
C ALA A 21 -0.68 -5.18 -8.08
N LYS A 22 0.48 -5.69 -8.52
CA LYS A 22 1.38 -6.54 -7.73
C LYS A 22 1.87 -5.80 -6.48
N MET A 23 2.38 -4.59 -6.62
CA MET A 23 2.86 -3.77 -5.50
C MET A 23 1.73 -3.43 -4.52
N GLY A 24 0.54 -3.07 -5.03
CA GLY A 24 -0.66 -2.86 -4.23
C GLY A 24 -1.05 -4.11 -3.45
N ALA A 25 -1.05 -5.28 -4.11
CA ALA A 25 -1.33 -6.57 -3.46
C ALA A 25 -0.34 -6.88 -2.33
N PHE A 26 0.96 -6.64 -2.54
CA PHE A 26 1.98 -6.82 -1.50
C PHE A 26 1.82 -5.85 -0.33
N CYS A 27 1.47 -4.59 -0.59
CA CYS A 27 1.13 -3.63 0.48
C CYS A 27 -0.04 -4.13 1.32
N GLY A 28 -1.10 -4.59 0.65
CA GLY A 28 -2.26 -5.20 1.29
C GLY A 28 -1.93 -6.45 2.10
N TYR A 29 -1.07 -7.33 1.55
CA TYR A 29 -0.56 -8.51 2.22
C TYR A 29 0.18 -8.16 3.51
N ILE A 30 1.14 -7.22 3.49
CA ILE A 30 1.95 -6.88 4.67
C ILE A 30 1.07 -6.41 5.84
N VAL A 31 0.11 -5.52 5.57
CA VAL A 31 -0.77 -4.96 6.61
C VAL A 31 -1.68 -6.04 7.18
N SER A 32 -2.32 -6.81 6.30
CA SER A 32 -3.26 -7.85 6.71
C SER A 32 -2.58 -9.03 7.39
N PHE A 33 -1.40 -9.44 6.91
CA PHE A 33 -0.56 -10.45 7.55
C PHE A 33 -0.13 -10.03 8.95
N SER A 34 0.28 -8.77 9.14
CA SER A 34 0.68 -8.26 10.46
C SER A 34 -0.48 -8.34 11.46
N GLY A 35 -1.68 -7.91 11.05
CA GLY A 35 -2.88 -8.02 11.88
C GLY A 35 -3.30 -9.47 12.13
N ALA A 36 -3.22 -10.33 11.12
CA ALA A 36 -3.50 -11.75 11.22
C ALA A 36 -2.52 -12.48 12.16
N ALA A 37 -1.22 -12.17 12.08
CA ALA A 37 -0.20 -12.74 12.94
C ALA A 37 -0.44 -12.38 14.41
N ALA A 38 -0.73 -11.11 14.70
CA ALA A 38 -1.08 -10.67 16.05
C ALA A 38 -2.34 -11.39 16.58
N TYR A 39 -3.40 -11.46 15.77
CA TYR A 39 -4.65 -12.13 16.15
C TYR A 39 -4.47 -13.63 16.38
N TYR A 40 -3.69 -14.29 15.52
CA TYR A 40 -3.39 -15.71 15.64
C TYR A 40 -2.51 -16.02 16.85
N ALA A 41 -1.50 -15.19 17.14
CA ALA A 41 -0.64 -15.34 18.31
C ALA A 41 -1.45 -15.32 19.61
N ILE A 42 -2.44 -14.42 19.72
CA ILE A 42 -3.35 -14.37 20.88
C ILE A 42 -4.15 -15.67 21.00
N ALA A 43 -4.64 -16.23 19.88
CA ALA A 43 -5.38 -17.49 19.91
C ALA A 43 -4.49 -18.69 20.28
N LEU A 44 -3.24 -18.71 19.85
CA LEU A 44 -2.25 -19.73 20.25
C LEU A 44 -1.99 -19.67 21.75
N LEU A 45 -1.73 -18.48 22.30
CA LEU A 45 -1.50 -18.27 23.73
C LEU A 45 -2.73 -18.67 24.58
N GLY A 46 -3.92 -18.39 24.07
CA GLY A 46 -5.18 -18.74 24.75
C GLY A 46 -5.64 -20.18 24.56
N GLY A 47 -5.00 -20.98 23.71
CA GLY A 47 -5.33 -22.39 23.43
C GLY A 47 -6.76 -22.64 22.92
N ARG A 48 -7.48 -21.62 22.46
CA ARG A 48 -8.91 -21.69 22.11
C ARG A 48 -9.12 -21.31 20.65
N LYS A 49 -9.92 -22.12 19.94
CA LYS A 49 -10.39 -21.85 18.56
C LYS A 49 -9.28 -21.69 17.51
N VAL A 50 -8.07 -22.21 17.76
CA VAL A 50 -6.88 -22.03 16.89
C VAL A 50 -7.17 -22.32 15.40
N PRO A 51 -7.79 -23.46 14.99
CA PRO A 51 -8.07 -23.70 13.58
C PRO A 51 -9.03 -22.69 12.95
N GLN A 52 -10.07 -22.28 13.69
CA GLN A 52 -11.06 -21.30 13.23
C GLN A 52 -10.45 -19.90 13.09
N THR A 53 -9.56 -19.54 14.02
CA THR A 53 -8.75 -18.30 13.94
C THR A 53 -7.84 -18.33 12.73
N GLY A 54 -7.18 -19.46 12.45
CA GLY A 54 -6.33 -19.62 11.25
C GLY A 54 -7.08 -19.36 9.95
N VAL A 55 -8.27 -19.94 9.77
CA VAL A 55 -9.12 -19.67 8.60
C VAL A 55 -9.50 -18.20 8.51
N THR A 56 -9.78 -17.55 9.64
CA THR A 56 -10.08 -16.11 9.68
C THR A 56 -8.90 -15.26 9.25
N CYS A 57 -7.69 -15.62 9.69
CA CYS A 57 -6.44 -14.98 9.32
C CYS A 57 -6.17 -15.07 7.81
N VAL A 58 -6.35 -16.24 7.21
CA VAL A 58 -6.23 -16.42 5.75
C VAL A 58 -7.22 -15.52 5.01
N ARG A 59 -8.46 -15.42 5.47
CA ARG A 59 -9.46 -14.52 4.88
C ARG A 59 -9.06 -13.05 4.99
N TRP A 60 -8.48 -12.63 6.11
CA TRP A 60 -7.96 -11.26 6.26
C TRP A 60 -6.85 -10.98 5.27
N ILE A 61 -5.91 -11.90 5.10
CA ILE A 61 -4.79 -11.77 4.16
C ILE A 61 -5.29 -11.63 2.72
N LEU A 62 -6.17 -12.54 2.29
CA LEU A 62 -6.77 -12.48 0.95
C LEU A 62 -7.54 -11.18 0.73
N THR A 63 -8.32 -10.74 1.74
CA THR A 63 -9.04 -9.46 1.66
C THR A 63 -8.07 -8.28 1.54
N GLY A 64 -6.98 -8.27 2.30
CA GLY A 64 -5.96 -7.23 2.23
C GLY A 64 -5.33 -7.14 0.86
N MET A 65 -4.95 -8.27 0.25
CA MET A 65 -4.44 -8.31 -1.12
C MET A 65 -5.46 -7.76 -2.13
N THR A 66 -6.73 -8.18 -2.05
CA THR A 66 -7.80 -7.68 -2.94
C THR A 66 -8.02 -6.17 -2.79
N VAL A 67 -7.97 -5.65 -1.56
CA VAL A 67 -8.02 -4.21 -1.28
C VAL A 67 -6.88 -3.48 -1.99
N GLY A 68 -5.66 -4.01 -1.91
CA GLY A 68 -4.49 -3.46 -2.61
C GLY A 68 -4.61 -3.45 -4.14
N VAL A 69 -5.07 -4.55 -4.74
CA VAL A 69 -5.32 -4.64 -6.19
C VAL A 69 -6.42 -3.67 -6.62
N THR A 70 -7.51 -3.58 -5.83
CA THR A 70 -8.62 -2.66 -6.10
C THR A 70 -8.16 -1.21 -6.06
N HIS A 71 -7.28 -0.88 -5.12
CA HIS A 71 -6.66 0.45 -5.06
C HIS A 71 -5.91 0.79 -6.35
N ALA A 72 -5.08 -0.15 -6.82
CA ALA A 72 -4.31 0.00 -8.06
C ALA A 72 -5.20 0.15 -9.28
N ALA A 73 -6.23 -0.69 -9.41
CA ALA A 73 -7.18 -0.61 -10.51
C ALA A 73 -7.96 0.71 -10.51
N GLY A 74 -8.47 1.14 -9.35
CA GLY A 74 -9.25 2.37 -9.23
C GLY A 74 -8.45 3.63 -9.54
N SER A 75 -7.22 3.72 -9.00
CA SER A 75 -6.31 4.84 -9.31
C SER A 75 -5.91 4.85 -10.79
N TYR A 76 -5.60 3.68 -11.37
CA TYR A 76 -5.30 3.54 -12.80
C TYR A 76 -6.46 4.01 -13.68
N ILE A 77 -7.68 3.50 -13.45
CA ILE A 77 -8.86 3.85 -14.27
C ILE A 77 -9.15 5.35 -14.17
N SER A 78 -9.10 5.92 -12.95
CA SER A 78 -9.30 7.35 -12.74
C SER A 78 -8.25 8.17 -13.50
N SER A 79 -6.98 7.81 -13.39
CA SER A 79 -5.89 8.53 -14.08
C SER A 79 -5.97 8.44 -15.60
N LYS A 80 -6.42 7.30 -16.14
CA LYS A 80 -6.69 7.14 -17.58
C LYS A 80 -7.85 8.02 -18.04
N ALA A 81 -8.89 8.16 -17.22
CA ALA A 81 -10.05 8.99 -17.54
C ALA A 81 -9.75 10.48 -17.47
N THR A 82 -8.91 10.92 -16.52
CA THR A 82 -8.56 12.34 -16.33
C THR A 82 -7.37 12.80 -17.16
N GLY A 83 -6.52 11.86 -17.62
CA GLY A 83 -5.26 12.17 -18.31
C GLY A 83 -4.14 12.66 -17.39
N ASP A 84 -4.36 12.67 -16.07
CA ASP A 84 -3.38 13.09 -15.08
C ASP A 84 -2.89 11.87 -14.27
N SER A 85 -1.62 11.49 -14.46
CA SER A 85 -1.00 10.33 -13.80
C SER A 85 -0.58 10.57 -12.36
N ASN A 86 -0.50 11.82 -11.91
CA ASN A 86 0.09 12.16 -10.61
C ASN A 86 -0.84 13.10 -9.84
N HIS A 87 -2.11 12.72 -9.77
CA HIS A 87 -3.12 13.49 -9.06
C HIS A 87 -3.60 12.73 -7.82
N TRP A 88 -3.59 13.41 -6.67
CA TRP A 88 -4.11 12.90 -5.40
C TRP A 88 -5.58 12.43 -5.50
N GLY A 89 -6.36 13.00 -6.43
CA GLY A 89 -7.74 12.62 -6.68
C GLY A 89 -7.90 11.19 -7.22
N ASN A 90 -6.95 10.69 -8.01
CA ASN A 90 -6.98 9.29 -8.47
C ASN A 90 -6.79 8.33 -7.29
N HIS A 91 -5.92 8.70 -6.35
CA HIS A 91 -5.70 7.96 -5.12
C HIS A 91 -6.90 8.00 -4.19
N PHE A 92 -7.64 9.12 -4.14
CA PHE A 92 -8.93 9.16 -3.46
C PHE A 92 -9.91 8.13 -4.04
N VAL A 93 -10.04 8.06 -5.37
CA VAL A 93 -10.92 7.08 -6.04
C VAL A 93 -10.47 5.65 -5.77
N GLY A 94 -9.17 5.36 -5.92
CA GLY A 94 -8.59 4.06 -5.59
C GLY A 94 -8.82 3.67 -4.12
N GLY A 95 -8.62 4.60 -3.20
CA GLY A 95 -8.89 4.43 -1.78
C GLY A 95 -10.37 4.17 -1.49
N ALA A 96 -11.27 4.93 -2.10
CA ALA A 96 -12.71 4.74 -1.93
C ALA A 96 -13.18 3.36 -2.41
N ALA A 97 -12.75 2.93 -3.61
CA ALA A 97 -13.04 1.60 -4.13
C ALA A 97 -12.52 0.49 -3.17
N SER A 98 -11.31 0.67 -2.65
CA SER A 98 -10.69 -0.23 -1.69
C SER A 98 -11.47 -0.31 -0.37
N GLY A 99 -12.00 0.82 0.11
CA GLY A 99 -12.83 0.87 1.30
C GLY A 99 -14.17 0.15 1.14
N VAL A 100 -14.77 0.20 -0.06
CA VAL A 100 -15.97 -0.60 -0.41
C VAL A 100 -15.65 -2.09 -0.34
N VAL A 101 -14.53 -2.53 -0.94
CA VAL A 101 -14.09 -3.94 -0.90
C VAL A 101 -13.79 -4.38 0.54
N ALA A 102 -13.07 -3.58 1.31
CA ALA A 102 -12.78 -3.87 2.71
C ALA A 102 -14.08 -4.01 3.53
N GLY A 103 -15.12 -3.24 3.20
CA GLY A 103 -16.41 -3.22 3.89
C GLY A 103 -17.49 -4.12 3.28
N TRP A 104 -17.20 -4.93 2.27
CA TRP A 104 -18.24 -5.48 1.38
C TRP A 104 -19.30 -6.34 2.07
N ARG A 105 -18.99 -6.96 3.21
CA ARG A 105 -19.95 -7.75 4.01
C ARG A 105 -20.68 -6.95 5.08
N GLY A 106 -20.30 -5.70 5.30
CA GLY A 106 -20.90 -4.82 6.29
C GLY A 106 -22.18 -4.14 5.80
N PRO A 107 -22.93 -3.45 6.69
CA PRO A 107 -24.04 -2.60 6.31
C PRO A 107 -23.59 -1.41 5.45
N LEU A 108 -24.52 -0.77 4.75
CA LEU A 108 -24.23 0.35 3.85
C LEU A 108 -23.47 1.49 4.55
N SER A 109 -23.87 1.84 5.78
CA SER A 109 -23.19 2.87 6.58
C SER A 109 -21.70 2.55 6.77
N MET A 110 -21.36 1.31 7.14
CA MET A 110 -19.97 0.88 7.30
C MET A 110 -19.19 0.96 5.98
N ARG A 111 -19.80 0.58 4.85
CA ARG A 111 -19.17 0.65 3.53
C ARG A 111 -18.84 2.10 3.16
N ILE A 112 -19.76 3.02 3.38
CA ILE A 112 -19.55 4.46 3.12
C ILE A 112 -18.44 5.02 4.00
N HIS A 113 -18.46 4.73 5.30
CA HIS A 113 -17.39 5.20 6.22
C HIS A 113 -16.01 4.66 5.82
N ARG A 114 -15.93 3.38 5.43
CA ARG A 114 -14.67 2.79 4.96
C ARG A 114 -14.21 3.38 3.63
N ALA A 115 -15.13 3.59 2.67
CA ALA A 115 -14.83 4.22 1.40
C ALA A 115 -14.26 5.63 1.61
N LEU A 116 -14.94 6.46 2.39
CA LEU A 116 -14.47 7.82 2.70
C LEU A 116 -13.14 7.80 3.46
N GLY A 117 -13.03 6.98 4.51
CA GLY A 117 -11.82 6.88 5.31
C GLY A 117 -10.60 6.44 4.49
N PHE A 118 -10.75 5.41 3.66
CA PHE A 118 -9.66 4.93 2.81
C PHE A 118 -9.34 5.90 1.68
N GLY A 119 -10.36 6.55 1.09
CA GLY A 119 -10.19 7.58 0.07
C GLY A 119 -9.37 8.76 0.61
N VAL A 120 -9.76 9.30 1.76
CA VAL A 120 -9.05 10.42 2.40
C VAL A 120 -7.63 10.03 2.80
N LEU A 121 -7.44 8.86 3.42
CA LEU A 121 -6.11 8.38 3.81
C LEU A 121 -5.17 8.22 2.59
N SER A 122 -5.69 7.67 1.50
CA SER A 122 -4.90 7.48 0.27
C SER A 122 -4.55 8.81 -0.39
N MET A 123 -5.50 9.75 -0.45
CA MET A 123 -5.27 11.11 -0.93
C MET A 123 -4.11 11.78 -0.18
N PHE A 124 -4.13 11.77 1.15
CA PHE A 124 -3.06 12.36 1.94
C PHE A 124 -1.73 11.63 1.80
N SER A 125 -1.77 10.30 1.63
CA SER A 125 -0.56 9.50 1.39
C SER A 125 0.10 9.90 0.06
N LYS A 126 -0.69 10.13 -1.00
CA LYS A 126 -0.18 10.59 -2.30
C LYS A 126 0.38 12.01 -2.22
N ILE A 127 -0.33 12.93 -1.56
CA ILE A 127 0.16 14.30 -1.33
C ILE A 127 1.50 14.30 -0.60
N TYR A 128 1.64 13.48 0.44
CA TYR A 128 2.89 13.34 1.19
C TYR A 128 4.03 12.82 0.32
N VAL A 129 3.79 11.77 -0.47
CA VAL A 129 4.82 11.22 -1.37
C VAL A 129 5.23 12.25 -2.43
N ASP A 130 4.27 12.93 -3.06
CA ASP A 130 4.56 13.98 -4.04
C ASP A 130 5.35 15.14 -3.41
N PHE A 131 5.08 15.48 -2.15
CA PHE A 131 5.85 16.48 -1.42
C PHE A 131 7.29 16.03 -1.15
N VAL A 132 7.49 14.78 -0.70
CA VAL A 132 8.83 14.22 -0.46
C VAL A 132 9.64 14.12 -1.75
N ASP A 133 9.00 13.76 -2.87
CA ASP A 133 9.65 13.69 -4.19
C ASP A 133 10.08 15.06 -4.69
N LYS A 134 9.27 16.10 -4.46
CA LYS A 134 9.60 17.50 -4.81
C LYS A 134 10.62 18.13 -3.86
N HIS A 135 10.64 17.72 -2.60
CA HIS A 135 11.49 18.28 -1.56
C HIS A 135 12.35 17.20 -0.87
N PRO A 136 13.23 16.51 -1.61
CA PRO A 136 13.90 15.33 -1.10
C PRO A 136 14.88 15.66 0.04
N ASN A 137 15.24 16.93 0.24
CA ASN A 137 16.18 17.39 1.29
C ASN A 137 15.48 17.91 2.55
N VAL A 138 14.14 18.02 2.58
CA VAL A 138 13.43 18.79 3.61
C VAL A 138 13.51 18.17 5.01
N TYR A 139 13.78 16.86 5.08
CA TYR A 139 13.92 16.10 6.32
C TYR A 139 15.31 15.47 6.50
N LEU A 140 16.32 15.88 5.71
CA LEU A 140 17.68 15.41 5.95
C LEU A 140 18.17 16.01 7.27
N PRO A 141 18.52 15.19 8.28
CA PRO A 141 19.19 15.71 9.46
C PRO A 141 20.51 16.33 9.01
N ARG A 142 20.78 17.58 9.44
CA ARG A 142 22.11 18.16 9.19
C ARG A 142 23.12 17.34 9.98
N TYR A 143 24.30 17.14 9.40
CA TYR A 143 25.37 16.35 9.99
C TYR A 143 25.62 16.81 11.44
N GLY A 144 25.41 15.92 12.43
CA GLY A 144 25.67 16.20 13.85
C GLY A 144 24.46 16.47 14.75
N GLU A 145 23.23 16.50 14.24
CA GLU A 145 22.08 16.92 15.08
C GLU A 145 21.44 15.81 15.93
N HIS A 146 21.55 14.51 15.58
CA HIS A 146 20.99 13.42 16.39
C HIS A 146 21.85 12.15 16.41
N ASN A 147 21.95 11.54 17.61
CA ASN A 147 22.58 10.26 17.89
C ASN A 147 21.47 9.27 18.31
N PRO A 148 21.27 8.12 17.63
CA PRO A 148 22.11 7.53 16.61
C PRO A 148 22.03 8.22 15.23
N SER A 149 23.15 8.13 14.53
CA SER A 149 23.45 8.67 13.21
C SER A 149 22.42 8.28 12.12
N PRO A 150 21.99 9.22 11.25
CA PRO A 150 20.91 8.99 10.26
C PRO A 150 21.30 8.11 9.06
N TYR A 151 22.50 7.52 9.06
CA TYR A 151 22.89 6.57 8.02
C TYR A 151 22.13 5.22 8.09
N LEU A 152 21.36 4.97 9.17
CA LEU A 152 20.36 3.91 9.18
C LEU A 152 19.16 4.19 8.25
N THR A 153 18.91 5.45 7.86
CA THR A 153 17.79 5.87 6.99
C THR A 153 18.20 6.30 5.58
N LEU A 154 19.51 6.42 5.29
CA LEU A 154 20.03 6.67 3.93
C LEU A 154 19.77 5.50 2.95
N ASN A 155 19.30 4.35 3.44
CA ASN A 155 18.77 3.25 2.62
C ASN A 155 17.43 3.56 1.92
N HIS A 156 16.80 4.71 2.19
CA HIS A 156 15.46 5.01 1.66
C HIS A 156 15.44 5.94 0.45
N ARG A 157 16.53 6.66 0.18
CA ARG A 157 16.62 7.56 -0.99
C ARG A 157 16.95 6.83 -2.29
N TRP A 158 17.29 5.54 -2.20
CA TRP A 158 17.89 4.69 -3.24
C TRP A 158 17.40 3.24 -3.16
N MET A 159 16.13 3.00 -2.80
CA MET A 159 15.57 1.66 -2.89
C MET A 159 15.53 1.23 -4.36
N ASN A 160 16.48 0.37 -4.69
CA ASN A 160 16.87 -0.11 -6.01
C ASN A 160 16.16 0.59 -7.21
N PRO A 161 16.79 1.60 -7.85
CA PRO A 161 16.25 2.17 -9.09
C PRO A 161 16.02 1.10 -10.17
N ASP A 162 16.75 -0.01 -10.09
CA ASP A 162 16.65 -1.16 -11.00
C ASP A 162 15.55 -2.15 -10.62
N VAL A 163 14.78 -1.92 -9.55
CA VAL A 163 13.69 -2.85 -9.14
C VAL A 163 12.69 -3.06 -10.28
N LYS A 164 12.48 -2.03 -11.10
CA LYS A 164 11.61 -2.10 -12.28
C LYS A 164 12.22 -2.96 -13.38
N ALA A 165 13.52 -2.78 -13.65
CA ALA A 165 14.24 -3.57 -14.66
C ALA A 165 14.31 -5.05 -14.24
N GLN A 166 14.61 -5.31 -12.97
CA GLN A 166 14.68 -6.65 -12.40
C GLN A 166 13.32 -7.37 -12.41
N GLU A 167 12.23 -6.66 -12.10
CA GLU A 167 10.87 -7.22 -12.21
C GLU A 167 10.51 -7.56 -13.65
N LYS A 168 10.87 -6.70 -14.62
CA LYS A 168 10.61 -6.94 -16.05
C LYS A 168 11.43 -8.12 -16.58
N GLU A 169 12.70 -8.24 -16.20
CA GLU A 169 13.53 -9.41 -16.53
C GLU A 169 12.94 -10.72 -15.96
N LEU A 170 12.37 -10.68 -14.75
CA LEU A 170 11.69 -11.82 -14.14
C LEU A 170 10.38 -12.20 -14.87
N GLU A 171 9.66 -11.22 -15.42
CA GLU A 171 8.46 -11.45 -16.24
C GLU A 171 8.78 -12.00 -17.64
N GLU A 172 9.99 -11.78 -18.16
CA GLU A 172 10.42 -12.29 -19.47
C GLU A 172 10.97 -13.73 -19.42
N VAL A 173 11.35 -14.23 -18.23
CA VAL A 173 11.91 -15.58 -18.01
C VAL A 173 10.84 -16.60 -17.54
N LEU A 174 9.63 -16.12 -17.22
CA LEU A 174 8.46 -16.95 -16.86
C LEU A 174 7.51 -17.12 -18.05
#